data_AF-A0A260BN41-F1
#
_entry.id   AF-A0A260BN41-F1
#
_cell.length_a   1.000
_cell.length_b   1.000
_cell.length_c   1.000
_cell.angle_alpha   90.00
_cell.angle_beta   90.00
_cell.angle_gamma   90.00
#
_symmetry.space_group_name_H-M   'P 1'
#
loop_
_entity.id
_entity.type
_entity.pdbx_description
1 polymer ?
#
loop_
_entity_poly.entity_id
_entity_poly.type
_entity_poly.pdbx_seq_one_letter_code
_entity_poly.pdbx_strand_id
1 'polypeptide(L)'
;MDTKTLATRGTWNRTVQKMVLVAAAIAVMLGAIIGSTGTADATTSRCGDGRCVVYLNKQETRDLGQGRAPRLPGGLPWQITVSYNALIKGHQYIARQYANRGWCSAFLLSTRPWENQGYTGYAC
;
A
#
# COMPACT_ATOMS: atom_id res chain seq x y z
N MET A 1 0.80 12.33 64.99
CA MET A 1 0.65 11.47 63.80
C MET A 1 0.39 12.37 62.61
N ASP A 2 1.43 12.67 61.84
CA ASP A 2 1.43 13.68 60.79
C ASP A 2 0.67 13.24 59.54
N THR A 3 -0.35 14.03 59.18
CA THR A 3 -1.24 13.84 58.02
C THR A 3 -0.60 14.24 56.68
N LYS A 4 0.64 14.75 56.68
CA LYS A 4 1.30 15.31 55.49
C LYS A 4 1.90 14.26 54.54
N THR A 5 2.14 13.03 55.01
CA THR A 5 2.82 11.98 54.24
C THR A 5 1.91 11.18 53.30
N LEU A 6 0.59 11.30 53.45
CA LEU A 6 -0.38 10.55 52.62
C LEU A 6 -0.76 11.28 51.32
N ALA A 7 -0.74 12.62 51.30
CA ALA A 7 -1.08 13.41 50.12
C ALA A 7 -0.05 13.26 48.98
N THR A 8 1.21 13.04 49.32
CA THR A 8 2.33 12.92 48.36
C THR A 8 2.34 11.58 47.62
N ARG A 9 1.80 10.51 48.21
CA ARG A 9 1.72 9.19 47.55
C ARG A 9 0.65 9.13 46.46
N GLY A 10 -0.47 9.83 46.64
CA GLY A 10 -1.57 9.85 45.67
C GLY A 10 -1.26 10.62 44.39
N THR A 11 -0.48 11.71 44.49
CA THR A 11 -0.04 12.51 43.33
C THR A 11 1.10 11.83 42.57
N TRP A 12 2.04 11.18 43.26
CA TRP A 12 3.12 10.40 42.65
C TRP A 12 2.60 9.30 41.72
N ASN A 13 1.59 8.54 42.17
CA ASN A 13 1.01 7.45 41.38
C ASN A 13 0.34 7.95 40.09
N ARG A 14 -0.33 9.12 40.15
CA ARG A 14 -0.96 9.74 38.99
C ARG A 14 0.05 10.27 37.98
N THR A 15 1.18 10.82 38.44
CA THR A 15 2.24 11.31 37.55
C THR A 15 2.96 10.16 36.85
N VAL A 16 3.30 9.10 37.59
CA VAL A 16 3.92 7.89 37.02
C VAL A 16 2.99 7.22 35.99
N GLN A 17 1.69 7.11 36.29
CA GLN A 17 0.71 6.54 35.37
C GLN A 17 0.60 7.35 34.06
N LYS A 18 0.63 8.69 34.14
CA LYS A 18 0.65 9.55 32.96
C LYS A 18 1.91 9.36 32.12
N MET A 19 3.07 9.24 32.77
CA MET A 19 4.36 9.04 32.08
C MET A 19 4.38 7.69 31.33
N VAL A 20 3.85 6.63 31.93
CA VAL A 20 3.76 5.29 31.29
C VAL A 20 2.85 5.32 30.06
N LEU A 21 1.70 6.00 30.13
CA LEU A 21 0.78 6.14 29.00
C LEU A 21 1.40 6.92 27.84
N VAL A 22 2.14 7.99 28.14
CA VAL A 22 2.87 8.78 27.13
C VAL A 22 3.98 7.94 26.46
N ALA A 23 4.76 7.20 27.25
CA ALA A 23 5.80 6.32 26.71
C ALA A 23 5.22 5.21 25.82
N ALA A 24 4.09 4.61 26.20
CA ALA A 24 3.38 3.63 25.38
C ALA A 24 2.87 4.24 24.06
N ALA A 25 2.32 5.45 24.09
CA ALA A 25 1.87 6.15 22.89
C ALA A 25 3.03 6.46 21.92
N ILE A 26 4.19 6.86 22.45
CA ILE A 26 5.40 7.10 21.65
C ILE A 26 5.90 5.79 21.01
N ALA A 27 5.91 4.69 21.76
CA ALA A 27 6.33 3.39 21.24
C ALA A 27 5.40 2.89 20.11
N VAL A 28 4.09 3.08 20.23
CA VAL A 28 3.12 2.76 19.17
C VAL A 28 3.33 3.65 17.94
N MET A 29 3.57 4.95 18.12
CA MET A 29 3.86 5.86 17.01
C MET A 29 5.17 5.52 16.30
N LEU A 30 6.24 5.22 17.04
CA LEU A 30 7.51 4.78 16.46
C LEU A 30 7.38 3.43 15.75
N GLY A 31 6.62 2.49 16.30
CA GLY A 31 6.31 1.21 15.65
C GLY A 31 5.56 1.39 14.31
N ALA A 32 4.64 2.35 14.25
CA ALA A 32 3.92 2.69 13.01
C ALA A 32 4.83 3.35 11.95
N ILE A 33 5.84 4.12 12.38
CA ILE A 33 6.79 4.79 11.48
C ILE A 33 7.85 3.81 10.96
N ILE A 34 8.36 2.90 11.80
CA ILE A 34 9.38 1.92 11.36
C ILE A 34 8.74 0.86 10.44
N GLY A 35 7.46 0.51 10.67
CA GLY A 35 6.69 -0.37 9.80
C GLY A 35 6.35 0.18 8.41
N SER A 36 6.63 1.47 8.12
CA SER A 36 6.37 2.08 6.81
C SER A 36 7.59 2.11 5.87
N THR A 37 8.69 1.46 6.24
CA THR A 37 9.90 1.41 5.40
C THR A 37 9.69 0.48 4.19
N GLY A 38 9.38 1.08 3.03
CA GLY A 38 9.58 0.44 1.73
C GLY A 38 8.49 0.64 0.67
N THR A 39 8.13 1.88 0.31
CA THR A 39 7.49 2.15 -0.99
C THR A 39 8.50 2.81 -1.92
N ALA A 40 9.38 1.99 -2.49
CA ALA A 40 10.16 2.39 -3.66
C ALA A 40 9.33 2.16 -4.94
N ASP A 41 9.45 3.11 -5.86
CA ASP A 41 8.89 3.26 -7.22
C ASP A 41 7.37 3.44 -7.34
N ALA A 42 6.87 4.67 -7.48
CA ALA A 42 5.47 4.93 -7.83
C ALA A 42 5.04 4.16 -9.10
N THR A 43 3.76 3.77 -9.20
CA THR A 43 3.16 3.16 -10.41
C THR A 43 3.68 3.87 -11.65
N THR A 44 4.50 3.20 -12.46
CA THR A 44 4.96 3.78 -13.72
C THR A 44 4.05 3.31 -14.82
N SER A 45 3.42 4.26 -15.50
CA SER A 45 2.61 3.97 -16.69
C SER A 45 3.32 4.53 -17.91
N ARG A 46 3.50 3.69 -18.92
CA ARG A 46 4.07 4.07 -20.21
C ARG A 46 3.01 3.83 -21.26
N CYS A 47 2.30 4.89 -21.62
CA CYS A 47 1.26 4.84 -22.65
C CYS A 47 1.69 5.63 -23.90
N GLY A 48 1.47 5.06 -25.08
CA GLY A 48 1.78 5.68 -26.38
C GLY A 48 1.30 4.80 -27.54
N ASP A 49 0.90 5.43 -28.65
CA ASP A 49 0.44 4.75 -29.87
C ASP A 49 -0.66 3.68 -29.63
N GLY A 50 -1.63 3.99 -28.75
CA GLY A 50 -2.71 3.07 -28.40
C GLY A 50 -2.30 1.89 -27.52
N ARG A 51 -1.04 1.81 -27.08
CA ARG A 51 -0.56 0.84 -26.09
C ARG A 51 -0.36 1.52 -24.74
N CYS A 52 -0.57 0.81 -23.66
CA CYS A 52 -0.17 1.24 -22.33
C CYS A 52 0.34 0.09 -21.49
N VAL A 53 1.49 0.27 -20.86
CA VAL A 53 2.02 -0.67 -19.87
C VAL A 53 1.99 0.00 -18.51
N VAL A 54 1.40 -0.67 -17.52
CA VAL A 54 1.30 -0.19 -16.13
C VAL A 54 2.13 -1.11 -15.25
N TYR A 55 3.24 -0.61 -14.75
CA TYR A 55 4.08 -1.31 -13.79
C TYR A 55 3.67 -0.91 -12.38
N LEU A 56 3.34 -1.91 -11.57
CA LEU A 56 3.08 -1.76 -10.15
C LEU A 56 4.33 -2.11 -9.38
N ASN A 57 4.65 -1.34 -8.35
CA ASN A 57 5.64 -1.74 -7.37
C ASN A 57 5.11 -2.83 -6.44
N LYS A 58 5.95 -3.28 -5.51
CA LYS A 58 5.61 -4.34 -4.55
C LYS A 58 4.41 -3.97 -3.67
N GLN A 59 4.36 -2.73 -3.19
CA GLN A 59 3.27 -2.24 -2.36
C GLN A 59 1.97 -2.13 -3.14
N GLU A 60 1.98 -1.61 -4.36
CA GLU A 60 0.82 -1.48 -5.23
C GLU A 60 0.30 -2.83 -5.70
N THR A 61 1.20 -3.79 -5.92
CA THR A 61 0.85 -5.19 -6.16
C THR A 61 0.13 -5.79 -4.95
N ARG A 62 0.59 -5.46 -3.73
CA ARG A 62 -0.08 -5.86 -2.49
C ARG A 62 -1.44 -5.20 -2.32
N ASP A 63 -1.53 -3.91 -2.60
CA ASP A 63 -2.77 -3.12 -2.53
C ASP A 63 -3.79 -3.62 -3.54
N LEU A 64 -3.35 -3.95 -4.77
CA LEU A 64 -4.16 -4.59 -5.80
C LEU A 64 -4.72 -5.93 -5.29
N GLY A 65 -3.90 -6.72 -4.59
CA GLY A 65 -4.32 -7.96 -3.93
C GLY A 65 -5.33 -7.77 -2.79
N GLN A 66 -5.46 -6.55 -2.27
CA GLN A 66 -6.48 -6.15 -1.29
C GLN A 66 -7.68 -5.43 -1.95
N GLY A 67 -7.70 -5.34 -3.28
CA GLY A 67 -8.75 -4.70 -4.05
C GLY A 67 -8.57 -3.20 -4.28
N ARG A 68 -7.42 -2.64 -3.92
CA ARG A 68 -7.06 -1.23 -4.13
C ARG A 68 -6.07 -1.13 -5.30
N ALA A 69 -6.58 -0.82 -6.49
CA ALA A 69 -5.74 -0.63 -7.66
C ALA A 69 -5.41 0.85 -7.89
N PRO A 70 -4.21 1.17 -8.42
CA PRO A 70 -3.88 2.52 -8.83
C PRO A 70 -4.72 2.95 -10.03
N ARG A 71 -5.00 4.26 -10.09
CA ARG A 71 -5.74 4.84 -11.20
C ARG A 71 -4.83 5.02 -12.40
N LEU A 72 -5.37 4.72 -13.59
CA LEU A 72 -4.71 5.07 -14.84
C LEU A 72 -4.61 6.59 -15.01
N PRO A 73 -3.61 7.09 -15.76
CA PRO A 73 -3.58 8.48 -16.17
C PRO A 73 -4.82 8.83 -17.01
N GLY A 74 -5.29 10.07 -16.86
CA GLY A 74 -6.43 10.59 -17.64
C GLY A 74 -6.09 10.76 -19.12
N GLY A 75 -7.11 10.80 -19.98
CA GLY A 75 -6.95 11.03 -21.42
C GLY A 75 -6.59 9.78 -22.24
N LEU A 76 -6.57 8.60 -21.63
CA LEU A 76 -6.39 7.34 -22.37
C LEU A 76 -7.66 6.95 -23.15
N PRO A 77 -7.50 6.24 -24.29
CA PRO A 77 -8.62 5.61 -24.98
C PRO A 77 -9.44 4.73 -24.05
N TRP A 78 -10.77 4.80 -24.18
CA TRP A 78 -11.69 4.09 -23.28
C TRP A 78 -11.47 2.57 -23.28
N GLN A 79 -11.00 1.99 -24.38
CA GLN A 79 -10.68 0.56 -24.51
C GLN A 79 -9.58 0.12 -23.55
N ILE A 80 -8.55 0.96 -23.35
CA ILE A 80 -7.47 0.70 -22.38
C ILE A 80 -8.03 0.74 -20.96
N THR A 81 -8.85 1.76 -20.68
CA THR A 81 -9.48 1.93 -19.36
C THR A 81 -10.37 0.75 -18.99
N VAL A 82 -11.20 0.28 -19.92
CA VAL A 82 -12.07 -0.89 -19.70
C VAL A 82 -11.24 -2.16 -19.50
N SER A 83 -10.24 -2.38 -20.36
CA SER A 83 -9.35 -3.54 -20.28
C SER A 83 -8.60 -3.59 -18.95
N TYR A 84 -8.07 -2.44 -18.50
CA TYR A 84 -7.38 -2.33 -17.22
C TYR A 84 -8.30 -2.63 -16.03
N ASN A 85 -9.51 -2.06 -16.02
CA ASN A 85 -10.47 -2.32 -14.96
C ASN A 85 -10.87 -3.80 -14.89
N ALA A 86 -11.03 -4.46 -16.05
CA ALA A 86 -11.30 -5.89 -16.10
C ALA A 86 -10.12 -6.71 -15.55
N LEU A 87 -8.89 -6.39 -15.96
CA LEU A 87 -7.69 -7.09 -15.51
C LEU A 87 -7.46 -6.90 -14.00
N ILE A 88 -7.66 -5.71 -13.46
CA ILE A 88 -7.58 -5.45 -12.00
C ILE A 88 -8.49 -6.39 -11.24
N LYS A 89 -9.75 -6.53 -11.66
CA LYS A 89 -10.75 -7.35 -10.96
C LYS A 89 -10.41 -8.84 -11.06
N GLY A 90 -9.95 -9.29 -12.22
CA GLY A 90 -9.60 -10.69 -12.43
C GLY A 90 -8.31 -11.13 -11.73
N HIS A 91 -7.34 -10.23 -11.53
CA HIS A 91 -5.99 -10.59 -11.08
C HIS A 91 -5.70 -10.27 -9.61
N GLN A 92 -6.69 -9.86 -8.81
CA GLN A 92 -6.48 -9.55 -7.38
C GLN A 92 -5.85 -10.72 -6.62
N TYR A 93 -6.37 -11.93 -6.82
CA TYR A 93 -5.84 -13.12 -6.18
C TYR A 93 -4.38 -13.38 -6.58
N ILE A 94 -4.06 -13.24 -7.86
CA ILE A 94 -2.71 -13.48 -8.40
C ILE A 94 -1.74 -12.39 -7.91
N ALA A 95 -2.18 -11.13 -7.87
CA ALA A 95 -1.43 -10.02 -7.30
C ALA A 95 -1.06 -10.26 -5.83
N ARG A 96 -2.00 -10.81 -5.04
CA ARG A 96 -1.71 -11.21 -3.66
C ARG A 96 -0.64 -12.29 -3.58
N GLN A 97 -0.67 -13.28 -4.46
CA GLN A 97 0.37 -14.33 -4.52
C GLN A 97 1.73 -13.76 -4.94
N TYR A 98 1.77 -12.85 -5.91
CA TYR A 98 3.00 -12.17 -6.34
C TYR A 98 3.59 -11.34 -5.21
N ALA A 99 2.79 -10.51 -4.54
CA ALA A 99 3.24 -9.72 -3.40
C ALA A 99 3.84 -10.59 -2.28
N ASN A 100 3.20 -11.73 -1.96
CA ASN A 100 3.69 -12.67 -0.95
C ASN A 100 5.01 -13.35 -1.33
N ARG A 101 5.27 -13.52 -2.63
CA ARG A 101 6.51 -14.11 -3.16
C ARG A 101 7.60 -13.09 -3.46
N GLY A 102 7.35 -11.80 -3.22
CA GLY A 102 8.29 -10.72 -3.52
C GLY A 102 8.32 -10.28 -4.98
N TRP A 103 7.29 -10.59 -5.77
CA TRP A 103 7.15 -10.19 -7.17
C TRP A 103 6.26 -8.94 -7.32
N CYS A 104 6.50 -8.21 -8.39
CA CYS A 104 5.76 -7.02 -8.80
C CYS A 104 4.85 -7.36 -9.98
N SER A 105 3.75 -6.62 -10.14
CA SER A 105 2.77 -6.85 -11.20
C SER A 105 2.87 -5.83 -12.32
N ALA A 106 2.70 -6.27 -13.56
CA ALA A 106 2.59 -5.38 -14.71
C ALA A 106 1.37 -5.72 -15.56
N PHE A 107 0.71 -4.70 -16.08
CA PHE A 107 -0.41 -4.82 -17.02
C PHE A 107 0.02 -4.36 -18.40
N LEU A 108 -0.25 -5.18 -19.40
CA LEU A 108 -0.05 -4.86 -20.82
C LEU A 108 -1.42 -4.60 -21.44
N LEU A 109 -1.59 -3.39 -21.97
CA LEU A 109 -2.84 -2.91 -22.52
C LEU A 109 -2.61 -2.32 -23.92
N SER A 110 -3.58 -2.48 -24.79
CA SER A 110 -3.60 -2.03 -26.16
C SER A 110 -5.03 -1.72 -26.60
N THR A 111 -5.20 -0.75 -27.48
CA THR A 111 -6.47 -0.47 -28.16
C THR A 111 -6.72 -1.44 -29.31
N ARG A 112 -5.71 -2.18 -29.75
CA ARG A 112 -5.79 -3.08 -30.90
C ARG A 112 -6.22 -4.47 -30.42
N PRO A 113 -7.35 -5.02 -30.91
CA PRO A 113 -7.91 -6.26 -30.37
C PRO A 113 -7.06 -7.51 -30.66
N TRP A 114 -6.19 -7.46 -31.66
CA TRP A 114 -5.26 -8.55 -32.00
C TRP A 114 -3.93 -8.48 -31.24
N GLU A 115 -3.70 -7.45 -30.43
CA GLU A 115 -2.52 -7.38 -29.57
C GLU A 115 -2.81 -8.04 -28.21
N ASN A 116 -1.76 -8.62 -27.61
CA ASN A 116 -1.89 -9.31 -26.34
C ASN A 116 -2.19 -8.31 -25.21
N GLN A 117 -3.40 -8.42 -24.65
CA GLN A 117 -3.75 -7.84 -23.36
C GLN A 117 -3.38 -8.82 -22.27
N GLY A 118 -2.73 -8.36 -21.21
CA GLY A 118 -2.24 -9.31 -20.22
C GLY A 118 -1.84 -8.72 -18.89
N TYR A 119 -1.61 -9.64 -17.97
CA TYR A 119 -1.08 -9.40 -16.66
C TYR A 119 0.12 -10.31 -16.46
N THR A 120 1.23 -9.76 -16.01
CA THR A 120 2.47 -10.49 -15.80
C THR A 120 3.11 -10.11 -14.48
N GLY A 121 3.94 -11.02 -13.95
CA GLY A 121 4.79 -10.76 -12.80
C GLY A 121 6.22 -10.46 -13.25
N TYR A 122 6.89 -9.53 -12.59
CA TYR A 122 8.31 -9.25 -12.75
C TYR A 122 9.01 -9.17 -11.38
N ALA A 123 10.33 -9.29 -11.36
CA ALA A 123 11.09 -9.11 -10.13
C ALA A 123 11.07 -7.64 -9.72
N CYS A 124 10.61 -7.38 -8.49
CA CYS A 124 11.00 -6.18 -7.75
C CYS A 124 12.44 -6.40 -7.25
#